data_AF-A0A345GZ62-F1
#
_entry.id   AF-A0A345GZ62-F1
#
_cell.length_a   1.000
_cell.length_b   1.000
_cell.length_c   1.000
_cell.angle_alpha   90.00
_cell.angle_beta   90.00
_cell.angle_gamma   90.00
#
_symmetry.space_group_name_H-M   'P 1'
#
loop_
_entity.id
_entity.type
_entity.pdbx_description
1 polymer ?
#
loop_
_entity_poly.entity_id
_entity_poly.type
_entity_poly.pdbx_seq_one_letter_code
_entity_poly.pdbx_strand_id
1 'polypeptide(L)'
;MAKTESINVALTDEMKKFIANQSGNGTLYATPSEYVRDLIRHEKDRLEAAAIRNAVIEGYQDVIYGRTHEFSGDLMNDLKAHKSRKSQ
;
A
#
# COMPACT_ATOMS: atom_id res chain seq x y z
N MET A 1 15.34 -8.19 13.49
CA MET A 1 14.14 -9.03 13.36
C MET A 1 12.93 -8.14 13.58
N ALA A 2 11.98 -8.08 12.65
CA ALA A 2 10.76 -7.31 12.84
C ALA A 2 9.95 -7.92 14.00
N LYS A 3 9.48 -7.09 14.94
CA LYS A 3 8.70 -7.53 16.09
C LYS A 3 7.27 -7.84 15.62
N THR A 4 6.82 -9.07 15.81
CA THR A 4 5.44 -9.46 15.52
C THR A 4 4.55 -9.00 16.67
N GLU A 5 3.62 -8.09 16.42
CA GLU A 5 2.63 -7.66 17.40
C GLU A 5 1.27 -8.30 17.10
N SER A 6 0.59 -8.76 18.15
CA SER A 6 -0.74 -9.37 18.04
C SER A 6 -1.81 -8.28 17.95
N ILE A 7 -2.74 -8.44 17.01
CA ILE A 7 -3.94 -7.60 16.90
C ILE A 7 -5.17 -8.41 17.32
N ASN A 8 -6.03 -7.80 18.14
CA ASN A 8 -7.35 -8.35 18.46
C ASN A 8 -8.38 -7.72 17.52
N VAL A 9 -9.04 -8.55 16.73
CA VAL A 9 -10.06 -8.09 15.77
C VAL A 9 -11.38 -8.79 16.07
N ALA A 10 -12.44 -8.00 16.28
CA ALA A 10 -13.79 -8.53 16.39
C ALA A 10 -14.31 -8.87 14.98
N LEU A 11 -14.74 -10.11 14.79
CA LEU A 11 -15.28 -10.62 13.53
C LEU A 11 -16.68 -11.17 13.76
N THR A 12 -17.56 -11.00 12.78
CA THR A 12 -18.87 -11.67 12.77
C THR A 12 -18.67 -13.18 12.65
N ASP A 13 -19.67 -13.96 13.07
CA ASP A 13 -19.58 -15.41 13.00
C ASP A 13 -19.52 -15.94 11.56
N GLU A 14 -20.13 -15.21 10.61
CA GLU A 14 -19.99 -15.49 9.18
C GLU A 14 -18.54 -15.34 8.72
N MET A 15 -17.86 -14.24 9.08
CA MET A 15 -16.46 -14.03 8.72
C MET A 15 -15.53 -15.07 9.35
N LYS A 16 -15.79 -15.47 10.60
CA LYS A 16 -15.02 -16.55 11.24
C LYS A 16 -15.16 -17.87 10.50
N LYS A 17 -16.39 -18.24 10.10
CA LYS A 17 -16.65 -19.45 9.31
C LYS A 17 -15.95 -19.39 7.96
N PHE A 18 -16.01 -18.24 7.28
CA PHE A 18 -15.31 -18.04 6.02
C PHE A 18 -13.80 -18.27 6.17
N ILE A 19 -13.17 -17.62 7.15
CA ILE A 19 -11.73 -17.80 7.41
C ILE A 19 -11.41 -19.25 7.75
N ALA A 20 -12.19 -19.88 8.63
CA ALA A 20 -12.00 -21.27 9.03
C ALA A 20 -12.14 -22.24 7.85
N ASN A 21 -12.99 -21.95 6.86
CA ASN A 21 -13.08 -22.77 5.65
C ASN A 21 -11.86 -22.62 4.73
N GLN A 22 -11.16 -21.49 4.79
CA GLN A 22 -9.93 -21.25 4.03
C GLN A 22 -8.67 -21.76 4.74
N SER A 23 -8.78 -22.13 6.03
CA SER A 23 -7.64 -22.58 6.85
C SER A 23 -7.95 -23.89 7.56
N GLY A 24 -7.13 -24.92 7.36
CA GLY A 24 -7.30 -26.21 8.03
C GLY A 24 -6.66 -27.35 7.26
N ASN A 25 -6.94 -28.58 7.70
CA ASN A 25 -6.36 -29.76 7.08
C ASN A 25 -6.86 -29.91 5.63
N GLY A 26 -5.92 -29.82 4.68
CA GLY A 26 -6.19 -29.91 3.24
C GLY A 26 -6.37 -28.58 2.53
N THR A 27 -6.24 -27.43 3.22
CA THR A 27 -6.19 -26.10 2.58
C THR A 27 -4.76 -25.59 2.45
N LEU A 28 -4.58 -24.47 1.75
CA LEU A 28 -3.27 -23.81 1.58
C LEU A 28 -2.70 -23.27 2.91
N TYR A 29 -3.56 -22.98 3.90
CA TYR A 29 -3.17 -22.35 5.15
C TYR A 29 -3.45 -23.25 6.34
N ALA A 30 -2.47 -23.41 7.23
CA ALA A 30 -2.61 -24.28 8.40
C ALA A 30 -3.44 -23.64 9.52
N THR A 31 -3.45 -22.30 9.60
CA THR A 31 -4.17 -21.56 10.66
C THR A 31 -4.94 -20.35 10.12
N PRO A 32 -6.06 -19.97 10.77
CA PRO A 32 -6.80 -18.74 10.47
C PRO A 32 -5.90 -17.49 10.44
N SER A 33 -4.99 -17.37 11.42
CA SER A 33 -4.09 -16.23 11.55
C SER A 33 -3.08 -16.13 10.41
N GLU A 34 -2.73 -17.25 9.79
CA GLU A 34 -1.86 -17.28 8.61
C GLU A 34 -2.60 -16.78 7.37
N TYR A 35 -3.82 -17.28 7.15
CA TYR A 35 -4.69 -16.79 6.07
C TYR A 35 -4.94 -15.29 6.17
N VAL A 36 -5.28 -14.79 7.37
CA VAL A 36 -5.51 -13.35 7.59
C VAL A 36 -4.24 -12.53 7.34
N ARG A 37 -3.07 -13.00 7.78
CA ARG A 37 -1.81 -12.31 7.50
C ARG A 37 -1.53 -12.22 6.01
N ASP A 38 -1.81 -13.27 5.26
CA ASP A 38 -1.61 -13.28 3.82
C ASP A 38 -2.61 -12.38 3.09
N LEU A 39 -3.88 -12.40 3.50
CA LEU A 39 -4.90 -11.50 2.99
C LEU A 39 -4.51 -10.02 3.16
N ILE A 40 -3.95 -9.66 4.32
CA ILE A 40 -3.47 -8.30 4.59
C ILE A 40 -2.29 -7.93 3.68
N ARG A 41 -1.35 -8.86 3.41
CA ARG A 41 -0.25 -8.60 2.46
C ARG A 41 -0.78 -8.35 1.07
N HIS A 42 -1.69 -9.20 0.59
CA HIS A 42 -2.28 -9.05 -0.73
C HIS A 42 -3.02 -7.72 -0.89
N GLU A 43 -3.79 -7.30 0.11
CA GLU A 43 -4.48 -6.01 0.05
C GLU A 43 -3.49 -4.84 0.11
N LYS A 44 -2.43 -4.94 0.93
CA LYS A 44 -1.36 -3.93 0.96
C LYS A 44 -0.70 -3.80 -0.41
N ASP A 45 -0.29 -4.90 -1.03
CA ASP A 45 0.38 -4.89 -2.34
C ASP A 45 -0.54 -4.30 -3.41
N ARG A 46 -1.85 -4.61 -3.34
CA ARG A 46 -2.85 -4.03 -4.24
C ARG A 46 -2.99 -2.52 -4.08
N LEU A 47 -3.01 -2.03 -2.83
CA LEU A 47 -3.09 -0.60 -2.53
C LEU A 47 -1.82 0.14 -2.96
N GLU A 48 -0.65 -0.43 -2.72
CA GLU A 48 0.63 0.14 -3.16
C GLU A 48 0.71 0.20 -4.70
N ALA A 49 0.31 -0.87 -5.39
CA ALA A 49 0.24 -0.88 -6.85
C ALA A 49 -0.76 0.16 -7.39
N ALA A 50 -1.89 0.37 -6.72
CA ALA A 50 -2.85 1.40 -7.09
C ALA A 50 -2.28 2.81 -6.88
N ALA A 51 -1.59 3.05 -5.76
CA ALA A 51 -0.93 4.32 -5.48
C ALA A 51 0.14 4.66 -6.53
N ILE A 52 0.97 3.69 -6.91
CA ILE A 52 1.97 3.87 -7.97
C ILE A 52 1.31 4.21 -9.30
N ARG A 53 0.27 3.46 -9.70
CA ARG A 53 -0.48 3.75 -10.94
C ARG A 53 -1.06 5.17 -10.94
N ASN A 54 -1.65 5.59 -9.83
CA ASN A 54 -2.22 6.92 -9.70
C ASN A 54 -1.14 8.01 -9.78
N ALA A 55 0.01 7.81 -9.12
CA ALA A 55 1.13 8.75 -9.19
C ALA A 55 1.71 8.88 -10.61
N VAL A 56 1.76 7.78 -11.36
CA VAL A 56 2.18 7.81 -12.78
C VAL A 56 1.19 8.63 -13.62
N ILE A 57 -0.11 8.40 -13.44
CA ILE A 57 -1.16 9.15 -14.16
C ILE A 57 -1.10 10.64 -13.80
N GLU A 58 -0.93 10.96 -12.52
CA GLU A 58 -0.75 12.34 -12.03
C GLU A 58 0.46 13.00 -12.70
N GLY A 59 1.60 12.30 -12.79
CA GLY A 59 2.78 12.80 -13.49
C GLY A 59 2.53 13.09 -14.98
N TYR A 60 1.79 12.23 -15.69
CA TYR A 60 1.39 12.51 -17.08
C TYR A 60 0.48 13.73 -17.19
N GLN A 61 -0.45 13.90 -16.25
CA GLN A 61 -1.29 15.08 -16.20
C GLN A 61 -0.45 16.34 -15.96
N ASP A 62 0.52 16.29 -15.06
CA ASP A 62 1.44 17.41 -14.81
C ASP A 62 2.19 17.84 -16.07
N VAL A 63 2.62 16.90 -16.91
CA VAL A 63 3.22 17.20 -18.22
C VAL A 63 2.22 17.93 -19.13
N ILE A 64 0.98 17.42 -19.24
CA ILE A 64 -0.07 18.02 -20.10
C ILE A 64 -0.39 19.45 -19.64
N TYR A 65 -0.46 19.68 -18.34
CA TYR A 65 -0.77 20.98 -17.76
C TYR A 65 0.45 21.89 -17.57
N GLY A 66 1.64 21.48 -18.00
CA GLY A 66 2.86 22.27 -17.87
C GLY A 66 3.32 22.49 -16.42
N ARG A 67 2.92 21.63 -15.48
CA ARG A 67 3.33 21.67 -14.06
C ARG A 67 4.67 20.96 -13.81
N THR A 68 5.52 20.90 -14.82
CA THR A 68 6.85 20.26 -14.76
C THR A 68 7.93 21.29 -14.49
N HIS A 69 9.02 20.86 -13.88
CA HIS A 69 10.23 21.66 -13.72
C HIS A 69 11.40 20.97 -14.41
N GLU A 70 12.29 21.74 -15.03
CA GLU A 70 13.51 21.21 -15.59
C GLU A 70 14.41 20.67 -14.48
N PHE A 71 14.92 19.45 -14.64
CA PHE A 71 15.78 18.83 -13.65
C PHE A 71 17.15 19.50 -13.67
N SER A 72 17.59 20.06 -12.54
CA SER A 72 18.85 20.83 -12.48
C SER A 72 20.11 19.96 -12.43
N GLY A 73 19.95 18.63 -12.35
CA GLY A 73 21.04 17.69 -12.09
C GLY A 73 21.21 17.33 -10.61
N ASP A 74 20.56 18.07 -9.70
CA ASP A 74 20.54 17.78 -8.26
C ASP A 74 19.10 17.72 -7.71
N LEU A 75 18.65 16.48 -7.47
CA LEU A 75 17.30 16.20 -6.97
C LEU A 75 17.02 16.84 -5.61
N MET A 76 18.00 16.89 -4.71
CA MET A 76 17.77 17.43 -3.37
C MET A 76 17.55 18.95 -3.41
N ASN A 77 18.23 19.64 -4.32
CA ASN A 77 18.02 21.08 -4.52
C ASN A 77 16.67 21.37 -5.18
N ASP A 78 16.30 20.60 -6.22
CA ASP A 78 15.00 20.74 -6.90
C ASP A 78 13.82 20.52 -5.93
N LEU A 79 13.92 19.50 -5.06
CA LEU A 79 12.90 19.22 -4.04
C LEU A 79 12.79 20.34 -3.00
N LYS A 80 13.91 20.92 -2.57
CA LYS A 80 13.91 22.07 -1.64
C LYS A 80 13.25 23.30 -2.28
N ALA A 81 13.59 23.59 -3.54
CA ALA A 81 13.01 24.70 -4.29
C ALA A 81 11.49 24.53 -4.53
N HIS A 82 11.03 23.29 -4.72
CA HIS A 82 9.60 23.00 -4.82
C HIS A 82 8.88 23.18 -3.48
N LYS A 83 9.46 22.71 -2.36
CA LYS A 83 8.87 22.84 -1.02
C LYS A 83 8.75 24.30 -0.58
N SER A 84 9.74 25.15 -0.89
CA SER A 84 9.67 26.58 -0.57
C SER A 84 8.57 27.30 -1.34
N ARG A 85 8.33 26.95 -2.62
CA ARG A 85 7.22 27.48 -3.43
C ARG A 85 5.82 27.08 -2.94
N LYS A 86 5.67 25.92 -2.30
CA LYS A 86 4.37 25.45 -1.76
C LYS A 86 3.97 26.09 -0.42
N SER A 87 4.91 26.75 0.27
CA SER A 87 4.71 27.31 1.61
C SER A 87 4.39 28.81 1.61
N GLN A 88 4.20 29.41 0.42
CA GLN A 88 3.92 30.82 0.18
C GLN A 88 2.58 30.95 -0.52
#